data_AF-A0A2L2WN92-F1
#
_entry.id   AF-A0A2L2WN92-F1
#
_cell.length_a   1.000
_cell.length_b   1.000
_cell.length_c   1.000
_cell.angle_alpha   90.00
_cell.angle_beta   90.00
_cell.angle_gamma   90.00
#
_symmetry.space_group_name_H-M   'P 1'
#
loop_
_entity.id
_entity.type
_entity.pdbx_description
1 polymer ?
#
loop_
_entity_poly.entity_id
_entity_poly.type
_entity_poly.pdbx_seq_one_letter_code
_entity_poly.pdbx_strand_id
1 'polypeptide(L)'
;MNKTRRNKCYDMFTGHQYNVIVFWCGHGGWNRLAWGDNTIKGKDVRGILAAMHNVGRYRRMLFVIDACYSGSIGEACLGLPGVLFVTAANADEPSKADKKGIDMGVWLSNGFARAFHETVDERPDITLRDLYYILARNTVGSHATIYNAECYGNLFHLTMGEYLNR
;
A
#
# COMPACT_ATOMS: atom_id res chain seq x y z
N MET A 1 14.86 29.81 20.97
CA MET A 1 13.41 29.51 20.93
C MET A 1 13.22 28.08 20.42
N ASN A 2 13.04 27.12 21.31
CA ASN A 2 12.81 25.71 20.96
C ASN A 2 11.35 25.51 20.56
N LYS A 3 11.08 25.31 19.26
CA LYS A 3 9.80 24.75 18.79
C LYS A 3 9.89 23.23 18.89
N THR A 4 9.50 22.68 20.03
CA THR A 4 9.22 21.24 20.14
C THR A 4 7.98 20.96 19.28
N ARG A 5 8.17 20.50 18.04
CA ARG A 5 7.08 19.89 17.27
C ARG A 5 6.67 18.63 18.02
N ARG A 6 5.59 18.69 18.81
CA ARG A 6 4.90 17.47 19.22
C ARG A 6 4.33 16.86 17.95
N ASN A 7 4.88 15.72 17.53
CA ASN A 7 4.21 14.86 16.57
C ASN A 7 2.85 14.52 17.19
N LYS A 8 1.76 15.06 16.62
CA LYS A 8 0.42 14.59 16.97
C LYS A 8 0.29 13.19 16.38
N CYS A 9 0.48 12.17 17.20
CA CYS A 9 -0.07 10.85 16.88
C CYS A 9 -1.58 10.96 17.07
N TYR A 10 -2.30 10.93 15.95
CA TYR A 10 -3.74 10.67 15.99
C TYR A 10 -3.90 9.16 16.01
N ASP A 11 -4.50 8.63 17.08
CA ASP A 11 -4.88 7.22 17.09
C ASP A 11 -5.98 6.99 16.06
N MET A 12 -5.83 5.93 15.28
CA MET A 12 -6.88 5.46 14.39
C MET A 12 -8.03 4.89 15.24
N PHE A 13 -9.16 5.58 15.28
CA PHE A 13 -10.40 5.04 15.86
C PHE A 13 -11.01 3.99 14.91
N THR A 14 -10.41 2.80 14.92
CA THR A 14 -10.87 1.66 14.11
C THR A 14 -11.32 0.48 14.98
N GLY A 15 -11.98 -0.49 14.37
CA GLY A 15 -12.68 -1.61 15.00
C GLY A 15 -13.03 -2.71 13.99
N HIS A 16 -13.50 -3.87 14.46
CA HIS A 16 -13.76 -5.08 13.65
C HIS A 16 -14.77 -4.91 12.51
N GLN A 17 -15.49 -3.80 12.45
CA GLN A 17 -16.45 -3.47 11.40
C GLN A 17 -15.86 -2.59 10.28
N TYR A 18 -14.70 -1.98 10.51
CA TYR A 18 -14.13 -1.00 9.59
C TYR A 18 -13.18 -1.67 8.59
N ASN A 19 -13.32 -1.27 7.33
CA ASN A 19 -12.32 -1.53 6.31
C ASN A 19 -11.29 -0.37 6.33
N VAL A 20 -10.01 -0.70 6.26
CA VAL A 20 -8.91 0.27 6.35
C VAL A 20 -8.08 0.25 5.08
N ILE A 21 -7.81 1.40 4.48
CA ILE A 21 -6.81 1.51 3.41
C ILE A 21 -5.56 2.21 3.95
N VAL A 22 -4.40 1.61 3.68
CA VAL A 22 -3.09 2.22 3.92
C VAL A 22 -2.41 2.38 2.57
N PHE A 23 -2.07 3.61 2.20
CA PHE A 23 -1.30 3.90 1.00
C PHE A 23 0.08 4.44 1.40
N TRP A 24 1.12 3.67 1.11
CA TRP A 24 2.51 4.04 1.35
C TRP A 24 3.20 4.38 0.04
N CYS A 25 3.78 5.56 -0.07
CA CYS A 25 4.56 5.97 -1.24
C CYS A 25 5.87 6.61 -0.79
N GLY A 26 6.99 6.08 -1.27
CA GLY A 26 8.31 6.59 -0.91
C GLY A 26 9.44 5.66 -1.36
N HIS A 27 10.61 5.81 -0.73
CA HIS A 27 11.73 4.93 -1.01
C HIS A 27 11.60 3.59 -0.27
N GLY A 28 12.15 2.55 -0.90
CA GLY A 28 12.23 1.23 -0.33
C GLY A 28 13.57 0.57 -0.65
N GLY A 29 13.82 -0.51 0.07
CA GLY A 29 14.88 -1.48 -0.20
C GLY A 29 14.35 -2.86 0.16
N TRP A 30 15.14 -3.91 -0.10
CA TRP A 30 14.72 -5.25 0.30
C TRP A 30 14.42 -5.30 1.80
N ASN A 31 13.19 -5.68 2.14
CA ASN A 31 12.59 -5.75 3.47
C ASN A 31 12.65 -4.43 4.26
N ARG A 32 12.54 -3.29 3.56
CA ARG A 32 12.67 -1.94 4.13
C ARG A 32 11.77 -0.91 3.44
N LEU A 33 11.06 -0.12 4.24
CA LEU A 33 10.38 1.11 3.81
C LEU A 33 11.02 2.31 4.53
N ALA A 34 11.38 3.35 3.79
CA ALA A 34 12.01 4.55 4.36
C ALA A 34 10.98 5.47 5.02
N TRP A 35 11.23 5.92 6.25
CA TRP A 35 10.36 6.83 7.00
C TRP A 35 11.18 7.92 7.69
N GLY A 36 11.33 9.07 7.03
CA GLY A 36 12.29 10.10 7.47
C GLY A 36 13.69 9.51 7.53
N ASP A 37 14.36 9.67 8.68
CA ASP A 37 15.68 9.08 8.93
C ASP A 37 15.62 7.61 9.40
N ASN A 38 14.42 7.04 9.53
CA ASN A 38 14.19 5.68 10.02
C ASN A 38 13.85 4.71 8.88
N THR A 39 13.86 3.42 9.22
CA THR A 39 13.42 2.34 8.34
C THR A 39 12.40 1.47 9.05
N ILE A 40 11.28 1.22 8.39
CA ILE A 40 10.28 0.22 8.81
C ILE A 40 10.57 -1.08 8.07
N LYS A 41 10.80 -2.18 8.81
CA LYS A 41 11.05 -3.49 8.21
C LYS A 41 9.75 -4.27 8.06
N GLY A 42 9.72 -5.27 7.19
CA GLY A 42 8.56 -6.15 7.01
C GLY A 42 8.13 -6.85 8.30
N LYS A 43 9.06 -7.20 9.19
CA LYS A 43 8.74 -7.73 10.52
C LYS A 43 8.00 -6.73 11.41
N ASP A 44 8.29 -5.43 11.27
CA ASP A 44 7.67 -4.38 12.07
C ASP A 44 6.24 -4.16 11.56
N VAL A 45 6.06 -4.11 10.23
CA VAL A 45 4.72 -4.10 9.59
C VAL A 45 3.90 -5.30 10.03
N ARG A 46 4.46 -6.52 9.94
CA ARG A 46 3.78 -7.74 10.37
C ARG A 46 3.36 -7.68 11.84
N GLY A 47 4.26 -7.24 12.72
CA GLY A 47 4.01 -7.14 14.16
C GLY A 47 2.88 -6.16 14.48
N ILE A 48 2.88 -4.99 13.83
CA ILE A 48 1.82 -3.98 13.99
C ILE A 48 0.47 -4.53 13.53
N LEU A 49 0.41 -5.13 12.33
CA LEU A 49 -0.84 -5.65 11.78
C LEU A 49 -1.38 -6.84 12.56
N ALA A 50 -0.50 -7.73 13.04
CA ALA A 50 -0.91 -8.83 13.93
C ALA A 50 -1.47 -8.29 15.26
N ALA A 51 -0.83 -7.28 15.87
CA ALA A 51 -1.34 -6.66 17.08
C ALA A 51 -2.70 -5.99 16.85
N MET A 52 -2.86 -5.30 15.71
CA MET A 52 -4.13 -4.70 15.29
C MET A 52 -5.22 -5.75 15.09
N HIS A 53 -4.91 -6.88 14.47
CA HIS A 53 -5.84 -7.98 14.29
C HIS A 53 -6.30 -8.55 15.64
N ASN A 54 -5.35 -8.86 16.53
CA ASN A 54 -5.62 -9.51 17.83
C ASN A 54 -6.55 -8.69 18.73
N VAL A 55 -6.53 -7.36 18.62
CA VAL A 55 -7.41 -6.46 19.38
C VAL A 55 -8.52 -5.86 18.53
N GLY A 56 -8.72 -6.40 17.32
CA GLY A 56 -9.91 -6.12 16.55
C GLY A 56 -10.01 -4.76 15.90
N ARG A 57 -8.90 -4.25 15.38
CA ARG A 57 -8.82 -2.89 14.82
C ARG A 57 -9.20 -2.79 13.36
N TYR A 58 -9.56 -3.88 12.69
CA TYR A 58 -10.07 -3.85 11.32
C TYR A 58 -10.87 -5.10 11.00
N ARG A 59 -11.82 -4.97 10.06
CA ARG A 59 -12.45 -6.09 9.36
C ARG A 59 -11.55 -6.59 8.24
N ARG A 60 -11.12 -5.66 7.38
CA ARG A 60 -10.19 -5.87 6.28
C ARG A 60 -9.28 -4.68 6.12
N MET A 61 -8.07 -4.92 5.62
CA MET A 61 -7.11 -3.89 5.30
C MET A 61 -6.56 -4.07 3.88
N LEU A 62 -6.61 -3.00 3.08
CA LEU A 62 -5.91 -2.91 1.82
C LEU A 62 -4.64 -2.09 2.02
N PHE A 63 -3.47 -2.72 1.90
CA PHE A 63 -2.18 -2.09 2.05
C PHE A 63 -1.52 -1.94 0.67
N VAL A 64 -1.49 -0.71 0.18
CA VAL A 64 -0.93 -0.34 -1.12
C VAL A 64 0.45 0.27 -0.93
N ILE A 65 1.47 -0.24 -1.62
CA ILE A 65 2.87 0.16 -1.42
C ILE A 65 3.53 0.51 -2.76
N ASP A 66 3.86 1.79 -2.94
CA ASP A 66 4.72 2.28 -4.01
C ASP A 66 6.13 2.56 -3.46
N ALA A 67 7.01 1.55 -3.58
CA ALA A 67 8.41 1.62 -3.17
C ALA A 67 9.26 0.56 -3.88
N CYS A 68 10.57 0.76 -3.99
CA CYS A 68 11.50 -0.26 -4.51
C CYS A 68 11.47 -1.52 -3.64
N TYR A 69 11.48 -2.71 -4.25
CA TYR A 69 11.45 -4.01 -3.57
C TYR A 69 10.25 -4.19 -2.63
N SER A 70 9.16 -3.44 -2.85
CA SER A 70 7.96 -3.44 -2.00
C SER A 70 7.36 -4.84 -1.81
N GLY A 71 7.56 -5.75 -2.77
CA GLY A 71 7.11 -7.14 -2.67
C GLY A 71 7.67 -7.88 -1.46
N SER A 72 8.90 -7.57 -1.05
CA SER A 72 9.54 -8.17 0.13
C SER A 72 8.82 -7.85 1.45
N ILE A 73 8.07 -6.73 1.50
CA ILE A 73 7.19 -6.42 2.64
C ILE A 73 5.93 -7.28 2.60
N GLY A 74 5.36 -7.50 1.40
CA GLY A 74 4.24 -8.41 1.18
C GLY A 74 4.57 -9.84 1.57
N GLU A 75 5.75 -10.34 1.17
CA GLU A 75 6.28 -11.67 1.55
C GLU A 75 6.41 -11.84 3.07
N ALA A 76 6.95 -10.83 3.77
CA ALA A 76 7.06 -10.85 5.23
C ALA A 76 5.70 -10.93 5.95
N CYS A 77 4.63 -10.52 5.28
CA CYS A 77 3.27 -10.41 5.83
C CYS A 77 2.33 -11.55 5.42
N LEU A 78 2.83 -12.58 4.72
CA LEU A 78 2.03 -13.76 4.37
C LEU A 78 1.42 -14.45 5.60
N GLY A 79 0.18 -14.88 5.49
CA GLY A 79 -0.59 -15.52 6.55
C GLY A 79 -1.28 -14.57 7.53
N LEU A 80 -1.18 -13.25 7.36
CA LEU A 80 -1.92 -12.30 8.20
C LEU A 80 -3.42 -12.31 7.85
N PRO A 81 -4.33 -12.47 8.81
CA PRO A 81 -5.75 -12.46 8.50
C PRO A 81 -6.25 -11.08 8.06
N GLY A 82 -7.03 -11.05 6.99
CA GLY A 82 -7.79 -9.88 6.57
C GLY A 82 -6.95 -8.73 6.02
N VAL A 83 -5.70 -8.96 5.58
CA VAL A 83 -4.87 -7.93 4.94
C VAL A 83 -4.49 -8.33 3.51
N LEU A 84 -4.73 -7.45 2.54
CA LEU A 84 -4.25 -7.60 1.16
C LEU A 84 -3.12 -6.61 0.92
N PHE A 85 -2.03 -7.07 0.32
CA PHE A 85 -0.97 -6.17 -0.12
C PHE A 85 -0.99 -6.03 -1.64
N VAL A 86 -0.90 -4.80 -2.13
CA VAL A 86 -0.73 -4.50 -3.55
C VAL A 86 0.51 -3.61 -3.69
N THR A 87 1.52 -4.10 -4.40
CA THR A 87 2.84 -3.48 -4.43
C THR A 87 3.19 -2.99 -5.83
N ALA A 88 3.98 -1.92 -5.95
CA ALA A 88 4.44 -1.37 -7.23
C ALA A 88 5.53 -2.21 -7.91
N ALA A 89 6.27 -2.98 -7.11
CA ALA A 89 7.33 -3.86 -7.57
C ALA A 89 7.29 -5.18 -6.79
N ASN A 90 7.80 -6.25 -7.39
CA ASN A 90 8.05 -7.52 -6.71
C ASN A 90 9.23 -7.39 -5.71
N ALA A 91 9.65 -8.50 -5.11
CA ALA A 91 10.70 -8.48 -4.08
C ALA A 91 12.13 -8.32 -4.63
N ASP A 92 12.32 -8.44 -5.94
CA ASP A 92 13.62 -8.55 -6.60
C ASP A 92 13.96 -7.36 -7.49
N GLU A 93 13.08 -6.35 -7.58
CA GLU A 93 13.27 -5.21 -8.47
C GLU A 93 12.86 -3.86 -7.85
N PRO A 94 13.42 -2.74 -8.35
CA PRO A 94 13.01 -1.40 -7.94
C PRO A 94 11.73 -0.92 -8.63
N SER A 95 10.96 -0.05 -7.96
CA SER A 95 9.83 0.66 -8.57
C SER A 95 10.31 1.77 -9.51
N LYS A 96 9.39 2.31 -10.33
CA LYS A 96 9.71 3.35 -11.32
C LYS A 96 8.93 4.64 -11.08
N ALA A 97 9.67 5.74 -11.10
CA ALA A 97 9.11 7.08 -11.20
C ALA A 97 8.46 7.28 -12.58
N ASP A 98 7.54 8.24 -12.65
CA ASP A 98 6.80 8.58 -13.86
C ASP A 98 6.51 10.09 -13.94
N LYS A 99 6.31 10.60 -15.16
CA LYS A 99 6.15 12.03 -15.50
C LYS A 99 7.33 12.90 -15.01
N LYS A 100 8.21 13.26 -15.93
CA LYS A 100 9.33 14.17 -15.64
C LYS A 100 8.90 15.63 -15.85
N GLY A 101 9.02 16.45 -14.82
CA GLY A 101 8.92 17.90 -14.95
C GLY A 101 10.24 18.44 -15.48
N ILE A 102 10.33 18.63 -16.81
CA ILE A 102 11.59 19.01 -17.49
C ILE A 102 12.16 20.30 -16.90
N ASP A 103 11.31 21.30 -16.69
CA ASP A 103 11.72 22.62 -16.18
C ASP A 103 12.26 22.58 -14.74
N MET A 104 11.78 21.64 -13.93
CA MET A 104 12.20 21.46 -12.54
C MET A 104 13.31 20.42 -12.37
N GLY A 105 13.61 19.63 -13.42
CA GLY A 105 14.59 18.55 -13.35
C GLY A 105 14.20 17.37 -12.44
N VAL A 106 12.94 17.27 -12.00
CA VAL A 106 12.46 16.25 -11.05
C VAL A 106 11.36 15.37 -11.65
N TRP A 107 11.16 14.19 -11.05
CA TRP A 107 10.02 13.33 -11.33
C TRP A 107 8.82 13.78 -10.48
N LEU A 108 7.65 13.88 -11.11
CA LEU A 108 6.43 14.41 -10.48
C LEU A 108 5.52 13.33 -9.90
N SER A 109 5.70 12.08 -10.33
CA SER A 109 4.85 10.97 -9.90
C SER A 109 5.61 9.64 -9.94
N ASN A 110 4.93 8.57 -9.52
CA ASN A 110 5.32 7.19 -9.78
C ASN A 110 4.22 6.54 -10.64
N GLY A 111 4.60 5.65 -11.55
CA GLY A 111 3.65 5.10 -12.53
C GLY A 111 2.54 4.27 -11.86
N PHE A 112 2.90 3.52 -10.83
CA PHE A 112 1.96 2.73 -10.04
C PHE A 112 1.03 3.62 -9.21
N ALA A 113 1.57 4.56 -8.42
CA ALA A 113 0.76 5.48 -7.60
C ALA A 113 -0.23 6.29 -8.44
N ARG A 114 0.20 6.79 -9.59
CA ARG A 114 -0.66 7.52 -10.52
C ARG A 114 -1.76 6.61 -11.08
N ALA A 115 -1.42 5.43 -11.57
CA ALA A 115 -2.40 4.47 -12.09
C ALA A 115 -3.42 4.07 -11.01
N PHE A 116 -2.99 3.88 -9.76
CA PHE A 116 -3.87 3.61 -8.63
C PHE A 116 -4.84 4.76 -8.40
N HIS A 117 -4.33 5.98 -8.28
CA HIS A 117 -5.14 7.15 -8.01
C HIS A 117 -6.16 7.41 -9.13
N GLU A 118 -5.72 7.46 -10.39
CA GLU A 118 -6.58 7.68 -11.56
C GLU A 118 -7.67 6.60 -11.66
N THR A 119 -7.31 5.33 -11.49
CA THR A 119 -8.29 4.23 -11.58
C THR A 119 -9.33 4.29 -10.47
N VAL A 120 -8.93 4.58 -9.23
CA VAL A 120 -9.84 4.62 -8.09
C VAL A 120 -10.77 5.83 -8.16
N ASP A 121 -10.29 6.96 -8.67
CA ASP A 121 -11.11 8.16 -8.87
C ASP A 121 -12.15 7.96 -9.99
N GLU A 122 -11.74 7.38 -11.12
CA GLU A 122 -12.61 7.08 -12.26
C GLU A 122 -13.61 5.95 -11.97
N ARG A 123 -13.18 4.92 -11.22
CA ARG A 123 -13.94 3.69 -10.97
C ARG A 123 -13.93 3.33 -9.47
N PRO A 124 -14.64 4.09 -8.62
CA PRO A 124 -14.62 3.90 -7.16
C PRO A 124 -15.14 2.53 -6.71
N ASP A 125 -16.02 1.89 -7.48
CA ASP A 125 -16.57 0.56 -7.20
C ASP A 125 -15.87 -0.58 -7.96
N ILE A 126 -14.66 -0.35 -8.49
CA ILE A 126 -13.90 -1.38 -9.20
C ILE A 126 -13.61 -2.59 -8.30
N THR A 127 -13.69 -3.80 -8.85
CA THR A 127 -13.27 -5.01 -8.14
C THR A 127 -11.76 -4.98 -7.88
N LEU A 128 -11.31 -5.55 -6.76
CA LEU A 128 -9.88 -5.56 -6.42
C LEU A 128 -9.04 -6.34 -7.45
N ARG A 129 -9.63 -7.37 -8.07
CA ARG A 129 -9.03 -8.07 -9.21
C ARG A 129 -8.83 -7.14 -10.41
N ASP A 130 -9.87 -6.43 -10.84
CA ASP A 130 -9.79 -5.58 -12.02
C ASP A 130 -8.88 -4.38 -11.79
N LEU A 131 -8.88 -3.83 -10.56
CA LEU A 131 -7.90 -2.84 -10.14
C LEU A 131 -6.49 -3.38 -10.33
N TYR A 132 -6.19 -4.57 -9.82
CA TYR A 132 -4.87 -5.18 -10.00
C TYR A 132 -4.49 -5.36 -11.47
N TYR A 133 -5.40 -5.82 -12.33
CA TYR A 133 -5.09 -5.94 -13.75
C TYR A 133 -4.83 -4.60 -14.44
N ILE A 134 -5.46 -3.51 -13.99
CA ILE A 134 -5.14 -2.17 -14.47
C ILE A 134 -3.77 -1.75 -13.97
N LEU A 135 -3.47 -1.94 -12.68
CA LEU A 135 -2.17 -1.61 -12.10
C LEU A 135 -1.03 -2.38 -12.77
N ALA A 136 -1.17 -3.70 -12.94
CA ALA A 136 -0.17 -4.55 -13.56
C ALA A 136 0.13 -4.15 -15.02
N ARG A 137 -0.89 -3.69 -15.76
CA ARG A 137 -0.70 -3.21 -17.14
C ARG A 137 -0.09 -1.82 -17.24
N ASN A 138 -0.38 -0.94 -16.28
CA ASN A 138 0.06 0.46 -16.32
C ASN A 138 1.34 0.73 -15.53
N THR A 139 1.81 -0.24 -14.75
CA THR A 139 3.09 -0.17 -14.04
C THR A 139 4.21 -0.60 -14.99
N VAL A 140 4.77 0.36 -15.71
CA VAL A 140 5.83 0.09 -16.69
C VAL A 140 7.20 0.04 -16.00
N GLY A 141 7.95 -1.05 -16.23
CA GLY A 141 9.32 -1.20 -15.76
C GLY A 141 9.48 -1.81 -14.37
N SER A 142 8.38 -2.24 -13.75
CA SER A 142 8.34 -3.14 -12.60
C SER A 142 7.04 -3.96 -12.63
N HIS A 143 6.91 -4.96 -11.76
CA HIS A 143 5.80 -5.90 -11.71
C HIS A 143 4.94 -5.61 -10.49
N ALA A 144 3.79 -4.97 -10.73
CA ALA A 144 2.80 -4.85 -9.68
C ALA A 144 2.37 -6.24 -9.20
N THR A 145 2.34 -6.46 -7.88
CA THR A 145 2.13 -7.80 -7.31
C THR A 145 1.13 -7.76 -6.16
N ILE A 146 0.29 -8.80 -6.07
CA ILE A 146 -0.60 -9.04 -4.93
C ILE A 146 0.06 -10.06 -4.01
N TYR A 147 -0.01 -9.80 -2.70
CA TYR A 147 0.35 -10.78 -1.68
C TYR A 147 -0.82 -11.01 -0.72
N ASN A 148 -0.82 -12.19 -0.10
CA ASN A 148 -1.72 -12.58 0.98
C ASN A 148 -3.22 -12.67 0.58
N ALA A 149 -3.51 -12.86 -0.71
CA ALA A 149 -4.89 -12.98 -1.22
C ALA A 149 -5.69 -14.11 -0.56
N GLU A 150 -5.03 -15.23 -0.26
CA GLU A 150 -5.63 -16.41 0.38
C GLU A 150 -6.20 -16.11 1.78
N CYS A 151 -5.65 -15.11 2.47
CA CYS A 151 -6.06 -14.75 3.83
C CYS A 151 -7.00 -13.53 3.88
N TYR A 152 -7.47 -13.02 2.73
CA TYR A 152 -8.20 -11.76 2.65
C TYR A 152 -9.66 -11.90 2.18
N GLY A 153 -9.91 -12.74 1.17
CA GLY A 153 -11.25 -13.00 0.63
C GLY A 153 -11.31 -13.04 -0.89
N ASN A 154 -12.52 -13.01 -1.46
CA ASN A 154 -12.74 -13.13 -2.90
C ASN A 154 -12.54 -11.80 -3.64
N LEU A 155 -11.39 -11.62 -4.27
CA LEU A 155 -11.02 -10.40 -5.02
C LEU A 155 -11.90 -10.11 -6.25
N PHE A 156 -12.69 -11.09 -6.71
CA PHE A 156 -13.62 -10.92 -7.83
C PHE A 156 -14.89 -10.17 -7.41
N HIS A 157 -15.26 -10.23 -6.12
CA HIS A 157 -16.49 -9.61 -5.60
C HIS A 157 -16.21 -8.43 -4.67
N LEU A 158 -15.06 -8.41 -4.00
CA LEU A 158 -14.65 -7.28 -3.18
C LEU A 158 -14.26 -6.10 -4.06
N THR A 159 -14.75 -4.91 -3.72
CA THR A 159 -14.54 -3.68 -4.48
C THR A 159 -13.82 -2.61 -3.69
N MET A 160 -13.30 -1.59 -4.38
CA MET A 160 -12.77 -0.38 -3.75
C MET A 160 -13.85 0.42 -2.99
N GLY A 161 -15.12 0.30 -3.39
CA GLY A 161 -16.24 0.97 -2.72
C GLY A 161 -16.38 0.59 -1.24
N GLU A 162 -15.93 -0.61 -0.86
CA GLU A 162 -15.87 -1.05 0.54
C GLU A 162 -14.92 -0.19 1.42
N TYR A 163 -14.01 0.58 0.82
CA TYR A 163 -13.02 1.43 1.49
C TYR A 163 -13.33 2.93 1.39
N LEU A 164 -14.14 3.31 0.41
CA LEU A 164 -14.43 4.69 0.06
C LEU A 164 -15.83 5.01 0.57
N ASN A 165 -15.96 5.38 1.84
CA ASN A 165 -17.23 5.85 2.39
C ASN A 165 -17.77 6.99 1.51
N ARG A 166 -18.89 6.73 0.83
CA ARG A 166 -19.69 7.72 0.12
C ARG A 166 -21.08 7.75 0.72
#